data_AF-A0A401W357-F1
#
_entry.id   AF-A0A401W357-F1
#
_cell.length_a   1.000
_cell.length_b   1.000
_cell.length_c   1.000
_cell.angle_alpha   90.00
_cell.angle_beta   90.00
_cell.angle_gamma   90.00
#
_symmetry.space_group_name_H-M   'P 1'
#
loop_
_entity.id
_entity.type
_entity.pdbx_description
1 polymer ?
#
loop_
_entity_poly.entity_id
_entity_poly.type
_entity_poly.pdbx_seq_one_letter_code
_entity_poly.pdbx_strand_id
1 'polypeptide(L)'
;MTIAAVLLGAMSSYVANFLMERSRNRYQLKTRWDDKKLSAYETYIDRMRACIFLAAQLYEQREGMREAEKPEQELLADVAEAGRLRGRAFERVMLLGGDDVVEAAHELNAAALEVDWQAAGKTAGTLQQWRDRNRAVFRAINVFHEAAREDLGVQGSVSGSKHPERDLLLPPLRQERNSSPR
;
A
#
# COMPACT_ATOMS: atom_id res chain seq x y z
N MET A 1 -3.37 6.12 -65.51
CA MET A 1 -2.30 6.08 -64.48
C MET A 1 -2.51 7.01 -63.28
N THR A 2 -3.60 7.80 -63.21
CA THR A 2 -3.81 8.78 -62.12
C THR A 2 -4.71 8.26 -60.98
N ILE A 3 -5.80 7.55 -61.31
CA ILE A 3 -6.77 7.04 -60.33
C ILE A 3 -6.14 6.01 -59.37
N ALA A 4 -5.26 5.13 -59.89
CA ALA A 4 -4.58 4.12 -59.08
C ALA A 4 -3.62 4.73 -58.04
N ALA A 5 -2.93 5.82 -58.38
CA ALA A 5 -2.03 6.53 -57.47
C ALA A 5 -2.81 7.24 -56.35
N VAL A 6 -3.96 7.83 -56.67
CA VAL A 6 -4.84 8.48 -55.68
C VAL A 6 -5.45 7.46 -54.72
N LEU A 7 -5.89 6.30 -55.22
CA LEU A 7 -6.42 5.22 -54.39
C LEU A 7 -5.35 4.65 -53.43
N LEU A 8 -4.12 4.45 -53.92
CA LEU A 8 -2.99 4.04 -53.09
C LEU A 8 -2.67 5.08 -52.00
N GLY A 9 -2.69 6.37 -52.36
CA GLY A 9 -2.51 7.47 -51.40
C GLY A 9 -3.59 7.48 -50.33
N ALA A 10 -4.86 7.38 -50.74
CA ALA A 10 -6.00 7.38 -49.83
C ALA A 10 -5.99 6.15 -48.88
N MET A 11 -5.69 4.95 -49.39
CA MET A 11 -5.57 3.75 -48.57
C MET A 11 -4.42 3.85 -47.57
N SER A 12 -3.26 4.37 -47.99
CA SER A 12 -2.10 4.57 -47.11
C SER A 12 -2.42 5.57 -46.00
N SER A 13 -3.07 6.69 -46.33
CA SER A 13 -3.51 7.69 -45.34
C SER A 13 -4.55 7.13 -44.36
N TYR A 14 -5.50 6.31 -44.83
CA TYR A 14 -6.49 5.68 -43.96
C TYR A 14 -5.84 4.72 -42.95
N VAL A 15 -4.92 3.87 -43.41
CA VAL A 15 -4.19 2.94 -42.54
C VAL A 15 -3.31 3.69 -41.54
N ALA A 16 -2.62 4.74 -41.98
CA ALA A 16 -1.80 5.58 -41.09
C ALA A 16 -2.65 6.25 -40.00
N ASN A 17 -3.80 6.84 -40.37
CA ASN A 17 -4.73 7.43 -39.40
C ASN A 17 -5.28 6.40 -38.42
N PHE A 18 -5.67 5.22 -38.89
CA PHE A 18 -6.17 4.16 -38.02
C PHE A 18 -5.12 3.67 -37.01
N LEU A 19 -3.86 3.53 -37.44
CA LEU A 19 -2.74 3.16 -36.54
C LEU A 19 -2.44 4.28 -35.53
N MET A 20 -2.54 5.54 -35.93
CA MET A 20 -2.32 6.70 -35.07
C MET A 20 -3.45 6.89 -34.05
N GLU A 21 -4.71 6.71 -34.44
CA GLU A 21 -5.84 6.69 -33.50
C GLU A 21 -5.75 5.52 -32.53
N ARG A 22 -5.37 4.33 -33.01
CA ARG A 22 -5.20 3.16 -32.15
C ARG A 22 -4.07 3.35 -31.14
N SER A 23 -2.94 3.93 -31.55
CA SER A 23 -1.81 4.22 -30.65
C SER A 23 -2.17 5.29 -29.62
N ARG A 24 -2.85 6.37 -30.05
CA ARG A 24 -3.35 7.44 -29.18
C ARG A 24 -4.38 6.93 -28.18
N ASN A 25 -5.36 6.13 -28.61
CA ASN A 25 -6.36 5.53 -27.73
C ASN A 25 -5.70 4.60 -26.71
N ARG A 26 -4.76 3.75 -27.13
CA ARG A 26 -3.99 2.90 -26.21
C ARG A 26 -3.20 3.69 -25.18
N TYR A 27 -2.56 4.79 -25.58
CA TYR A 27 -1.81 5.66 -24.66
C TYR A 27 -2.76 6.31 -23.64
N GLN A 28 -3.89 6.87 -24.09
CA GLN A 28 -4.90 7.45 -23.21
C GLN A 28 -5.52 6.43 -22.24
N LEU A 29 -5.81 5.22 -22.72
CA LEU A 29 -6.29 4.10 -21.90
C LEU A 29 -5.25 3.71 -20.85
N LYS A 30 -3.96 3.62 -21.23
CA LYS A 30 -2.86 3.30 -20.31
C LYS A 30 -2.77 4.34 -19.19
N THR A 31 -2.72 5.63 -19.52
CA THR A 31 -2.68 6.71 -18.52
C THR A 31 -3.89 6.67 -17.58
N ARG A 32 -5.10 6.41 -18.09
CA ARG A 32 -6.31 6.30 -17.26
C ARG A 32 -6.26 5.11 -16.30
N TRP A 33 -5.66 4.00 -16.72
CA TRP A 33 -5.50 2.84 -15.85
C TRP A 33 -4.44 3.10 -14.78
N ASP A 34 -3.34 3.77 -15.14
CA ASP A 34 -2.29 4.16 -14.18
C ASP A 34 -2.84 5.10 -13.09
N ASP A 35 -3.66 6.10 -13.47
CA ASP A 35 -4.32 6.99 -12.50
C ASP A 35 -5.25 6.22 -11.54
N LYS A 36 -6.01 5.25 -12.07
CA LYS A 36 -6.91 4.42 -11.26
C LYS A 36 -6.15 3.47 -10.33
N LYS A 37 -5.05 2.88 -10.81
CA LYS A 37 -4.14 2.05 -10.02
C LYS A 37 -3.56 2.84 -8.87
N LEU A 38 -2.98 4.02 -9.16
CA LEU A 38 -2.43 4.92 -8.14
C LEU A 38 -3.47 5.26 -7.07
N SER A 39 -4.68 5.65 -7.48
CA SER A 39 -5.77 5.94 -6.54
C SER A 39 -6.15 4.73 -5.69
N ALA A 40 -6.16 3.51 -6.25
CA ALA A 40 -6.44 2.29 -5.50
C ALA A 40 -5.34 1.99 -4.48
N TYR A 41 -4.07 2.10 -4.87
CA TYR A 41 -2.91 1.83 -4.00
C TYR A 41 -2.82 2.85 -2.86
N GLU A 42 -3.02 4.15 -3.17
CA GLU A 42 -3.08 5.22 -2.19
C GLU A 42 -4.21 4.97 -1.17
N THR A 43 -5.42 4.69 -1.66
CA THR A 43 -6.57 4.43 -0.79
C THR A 43 -6.31 3.22 0.12
N TYR A 44 -5.71 2.15 -0.41
CA TYR A 44 -5.40 0.97 0.39
C TYR A 44 -4.41 1.28 1.52
N ILE A 45 -3.32 1.99 1.22
CA ILE A 45 -2.33 2.37 2.24
C ILE A 45 -2.91 3.34 3.27
N ASP A 46 -3.76 4.29 2.85
CA ASP A 46 -4.47 5.18 3.78
C ASP A 46 -5.33 4.39 4.78
N ARG A 47 -6.15 3.45 4.28
CA ARG A 47 -6.97 2.58 5.15
C ARG A 47 -6.13 1.66 6.02
N MET A 48 -5.01 1.17 5.51
CA MET A 48 -4.08 0.35 6.28
C MET A 48 -3.49 1.13 7.47
N ARG A 49 -3.02 2.36 7.24
CA ARG A 49 -2.48 3.22 8.31
C ARG A 49 -3.53 3.55 9.36
N ALA A 50 -4.76 3.83 8.94
CA ALA A 50 -5.87 4.04 9.87
C ALA A 50 -6.11 2.83 10.77
N CYS A 51 -6.08 1.61 10.21
CA CYS A 51 -6.18 0.37 11.00
C CYS A 51 -5.05 0.24 12.02
N ILE A 52 -3.79 0.41 11.58
CA ILE A 52 -2.62 0.30 12.46
C ILE A 52 -2.68 1.32 13.60
N PHE A 53 -3.07 2.56 13.30
CA PHE A 53 -3.20 3.62 14.30
C PHE A 53 -4.27 3.31 15.35
N LEU A 54 -5.43 2.81 14.93
CA LEU A 54 -6.51 2.42 15.85
C LEU A 54 -6.14 1.17 16.66
N ALA A 55 -5.47 0.19 16.04
CA ALA A 55 -4.97 -0.99 16.74
C ALA A 55 -3.93 -0.61 17.81
N ALA A 56 -3.04 0.35 17.51
CA ALA A 56 -2.08 0.85 18.49
C ALA A 56 -2.76 1.55 19.67
N GLN A 57 -3.74 2.42 19.41
CA GLN A 57 -4.53 3.03 20.49
C GLN A 57 -5.23 1.99 21.36
N LEU A 58 -5.83 0.97 20.73
CA LEU A 58 -6.53 -0.09 21.45
C LEU A 58 -5.56 -0.88 22.35
N TYR A 59 -4.39 -1.22 21.82
CA TYR A 59 -3.34 -1.88 22.59
C TYR A 59 -2.86 -1.02 23.77
N GLU A 60 -2.53 0.25 23.52
CA GLU A 60 -2.06 1.18 24.56
C GLU A 60 -3.08 1.35 25.68
N GLN A 61 -4.36 1.47 25.35
CA GLN A 61 -5.43 1.61 26.33
C GLN A 61 -5.58 0.34 27.17
N ARG A 62 -5.57 -0.84 26.55
CA ARG A 62 -5.73 -2.12 27.25
C ARG A 62 -4.56 -2.47 28.16
N GLU A 63 -3.36 -2.07 27.78
CA GLU A 63 -2.15 -2.25 28.58
C GLU A 63 -1.94 -1.11 29.61
N GLY A 64 -2.86 -0.15 29.70
CA GLY A 64 -2.79 0.97 30.64
C GLY A 64 -1.63 1.93 30.36
N MET A 65 -1.13 1.98 29.12
CA MET A 65 -0.02 2.84 28.69
C MET A 65 -0.46 4.28 28.41
N ARG A 66 -1.76 4.50 28.16
CA ARG A 66 -2.36 5.79 27.86
C ARG A 66 -3.71 5.93 28.55
N GLU A 67 -4.04 7.16 28.95
CA GLU A 67 -5.37 7.48 29.47
C GLU A 67 -6.41 7.30 28.37
N ALA A 68 -7.51 6.63 28.68
CA ALA A 68 -8.57 6.32 27.72
C ALA A 68 -9.30 7.61 27.30
N GLU A 69 -9.10 8.04 26.05
CA GLU A 69 -9.84 9.17 25.47
C GLU A 69 -11.30 8.80 25.17
N LYS A 70 -11.57 7.52 24.94
CA LYS A 70 -12.90 6.97 24.68
C LYS A 70 -13.07 5.57 25.29
N PRO A 71 -14.30 5.08 25.51
CA PRO A 71 -14.54 3.73 25.99
C PRO A 71 -13.97 2.66 25.04
N GLU A 72 -13.41 1.57 25.59
CA GLU A 72 -12.81 0.48 24.80
C GLU A 72 -13.78 -0.10 23.76
N GLN A 73 -15.06 -0.21 24.10
CA GLN A 73 -16.10 -0.70 23.19
C GLN A 73 -16.28 0.19 21.95
N GLU A 74 -16.16 1.51 22.12
CA GLU A 74 -16.25 2.46 21.01
C GLU A 74 -14.99 2.36 20.13
N LEU A 75 -13.81 2.21 20.74
CA LEU A 75 -12.56 1.99 20.03
C LEU A 75 -12.53 0.66 19.26
N LEU A 76 -13.11 -0.40 19.81
CA LEU A 76 -13.29 -1.68 19.12
C LEU A 76 -14.22 -1.56 17.91
N ALA A 77 -15.27 -0.74 18.02
CA ALA A 77 -16.16 -0.46 16.89
C ALA A 77 -15.43 0.32 15.78
N ASP A 78 -14.60 1.30 16.15
CA ASP A 78 -13.76 2.04 15.20
C ASP A 78 -12.76 1.11 14.48
N VAL A 79 -12.09 0.22 15.21
CA VAL A 79 -11.19 -0.79 14.63
C VAL A 79 -11.93 -1.70 13.65
N ALA A 80 -13.14 -2.15 14.01
CA ALA A 80 -13.95 -2.99 13.12
C ALA A 80 -14.36 -2.26 11.84
N GLU A 81 -14.78 -1.00 11.93
CA GLU A 81 -15.13 -0.20 10.75
C GLU A 81 -13.91 0.10 9.88
N ALA A 82 -12.77 0.43 10.48
CA ALA A 82 -11.51 0.60 9.74
C ALA A 82 -11.12 -0.68 9.00
N GLY A 83 -11.25 -1.85 9.64
CA GLY A 83 -11.01 -3.16 9.02
C GLY A 83 -11.92 -3.42 7.81
N ARG A 84 -13.19 -3.03 7.89
CA ARG A 84 -14.14 -3.11 6.76
C ARG A 84 -13.74 -2.19 5.60
N LEU A 85 -13.32 -0.96 5.91
CA LEU A 85 -12.84 -0.02 4.90
C LEU A 85 -11.53 -0.50 4.23
N ARG A 86 -10.61 -1.09 5.02
CA ARG A 86 -9.40 -1.76 4.50
C ARG A 86 -9.77 -2.89 3.54
N GLY A 87 -10.73 -3.75 3.91
CA GLY A 87 -11.20 -4.84 3.06
C GLY A 87 -11.73 -4.34 1.70
N ARG A 88 -12.57 -3.30 1.71
CA ARG A 88 -13.06 -2.67 0.47
C ARG A 88 -11.96 -2.05 -0.38
N ALA A 89 -10.95 -1.45 0.26
CA ALA A 89 -9.80 -0.90 -0.46
C ALA A 89 -8.93 -2.02 -1.06
N PHE A 90 -8.75 -3.12 -0.33
CA PHE A 90 -8.03 -4.30 -0.80
C PHE A 90 -8.70 -4.94 -2.03
N GLU A 91 -10.03 -5.05 -2.06
CA GLU A 91 -10.75 -5.52 -3.25
C GLU A 91 -10.44 -4.68 -4.51
N ARG A 92 -10.23 -3.37 -4.35
CA ARG A 92 -9.84 -2.50 -5.48
C ARG A 92 -8.42 -2.78 -5.94
N VAL A 93 -7.52 -3.13 -5.03
CA VAL A 93 -6.17 -3.62 -5.38
C VAL A 93 -6.27 -4.93 -6.13
N MET A 94 -7.10 -5.88 -5.69
CA MET A 94 -7.31 -7.15 -6.41
C MET A 94 -7.83 -6.97 -7.85
N LEU A 95 -8.62 -5.91 -8.11
CA LEU A 95 -9.17 -5.64 -9.44
C LEU A 95 -8.20 -4.95 -10.39
N LEU A 96 -7.23 -4.19 -9.87
CA LEU A 96 -6.40 -3.27 -10.66
C LEU A 96 -4.91 -3.57 -10.57
N GLY A 97 -4.48 -4.26 -9.51
CA GLY A 97 -3.11 -4.65 -9.22
C GLY A 97 -2.53 -5.60 -10.26
N GLY A 98 -1.24 -5.42 -10.57
CA GLY A 98 -0.44 -6.53 -11.09
C GLY A 98 -0.19 -7.59 -10.01
N ASP A 99 0.24 -8.78 -10.43
CA ASP A 99 0.40 -9.96 -9.57
C ASP A 99 1.28 -9.66 -8.33
N ASP A 100 2.43 -9.02 -8.53
CA ASP A 100 3.36 -8.69 -7.42
C ASP A 100 2.74 -7.70 -6.41
N VAL A 101 1.90 -6.77 -6.88
CA VAL A 101 1.18 -5.83 -6.00
C VAL A 101 0.13 -6.56 -5.18
N VAL A 102 -0.57 -7.51 -5.80
CA VAL A 102 -1.58 -8.33 -5.15
C VAL A 102 -0.96 -9.21 -4.07
N GLU A 103 0.16 -9.89 -4.37
CA GLU A 103 0.88 -10.70 -3.39
C GLU A 103 1.40 -9.84 -2.22
N ALA A 104 2.06 -8.72 -2.51
CA ALA A 104 2.52 -7.80 -1.46
C ALA A 104 1.36 -7.26 -0.61
N ALA A 105 0.19 -7.01 -1.21
CA ALA A 105 -0.99 -6.59 -0.48
C ALA A 105 -1.56 -7.69 0.42
N HIS A 106 -1.53 -8.95 -0.01
CA HIS A 106 -1.90 -10.11 0.80
C HIS A 106 -0.99 -10.25 2.02
N GLU A 107 0.32 -10.20 1.83
CA GLU A 107 1.30 -10.26 2.91
C GLU A 107 1.11 -9.12 3.92
N LEU A 108 0.89 -7.90 3.42
CA LEU A 108 0.61 -6.74 4.25
C LEU A 108 -0.68 -6.90 5.06
N ASN A 109 -1.76 -7.41 4.45
CA ASN A 109 -2.99 -7.71 5.18
C ASN A 109 -2.77 -8.76 6.28
N ALA A 110 -2.01 -9.82 6.00
CA ALA A 110 -1.72 -10.86 6.98
C ALA A 110 -0.94 -10.30 8.17
N ALA A 111 0.12 -9.52 7.92
CA ALA A 111 0.90 -8.86 8.96
C ALA A 111 0.04 -7.90 9.80
N ALA A 112 -0.83 -7.10 9.14
CA ALA A 112 -1.69 -6.16 9.84
C ALA A 112 -2.73 -6.87 10.71
N LEU A 113 -3.24 -8.02 10.27
CA LEU A 113 -4.19 -8.82 11.03
C LEU A 113 -3.57 -9.39 12.31
N GLU A 114 -2.29 -9.74 12.31
CA GLU A 114 -1.59 -10.15 13.54
C GLU A 114 -1.52 -9.00 14.58
N VAL A 115 -1.32 -7.77 14.11
CA VAL A 115 -1.38 -6.57 14.96
C VAL A 115 -2.79 -6.38 15.52
N ASP A 116 -3.81 -6.43 14.65
CA ASP A 116 -5.22 -6.31 15.05
C ASP A 116 -5.60 -7.37 16.11
N TRP A 117 -5.15 -8.61 15.94
CA TRP A 117 -5.44 -9.70 16.86
C TRP A 117 -4.78 -9.53 18.23
N GLN A 118 -3.53 -9.08 18.28
CA GLN A 118 -2.90 -8.79 19.57
C GLN A 118 -3.54 -7.57 20.24
N ALA A 119 -3.81 -6.49 19.49
CA ALA A 119 -4.47 -5.29 20.02
C ALA A 119 -5.85 -5.61 20.61
N ALA A 120 -6.65 -6.44 19.92
CA ALA A 120 -7.94 -6.89 20.41
C ALA A 120 -7.86 -8.00 21.47
N GLY A 121 -6.66 -8.42 21.88
CA GLY A 121 -6.42 -9.51 22.84
C GLY A 121 -6.91 -10.88 22.39
N LYS A 122 -7.12 -11.07 21.08
CA LYS A 122 -7.41 -12.38 20.47
C LYS A 122 -6.18 -13.27 20.43
N THR A 123 -4.99 -12.65 20.48
CA THR A 123 -3.71 -13.33 20.57
C THR A 123 -2.91 -12.72 21.71
N ALA A 124 -2.52 -13.53 22.69
CA ALA A 124 -1.63 -13.08 23.75
C ALA A 124 -0.23 -12.77 23.19
N GLY A 125 0.50 -11.85 23.84
CA GLY A 125 1.88 -11.60 23.49
C GLY A 125 2.53 -10.52 24.34
N THR A 126 3.86 -10.55 24.39
CA THR A 126 4.67 -9.54 25.10
C THR A 126 4.73 -8.23 24.32
N LEU A 127 5.15 -7.16 25.00
CA LEU A 127 5.46 -5.88 24.36
C LEU A 127 6.55 -6.02 23.27
N GLN A 128 7.49 -6.95 23.43
CA GLN A 128 8.49 -7.21 22.40
C GLN A 128 7.85 -7.80 21.15
N GLN A 129 6.97 -8.80 21.31
CA GLN A 129 6.23 -9.38 20.19
C GLN A 129 5.31 -8.37 19.51
N TRP A 130 4.69 -7.47 20.28
CA TRP A 130 3.93 -6.34 19.74
C TRP A 130 4.79 -5.44 18.84
N ARG A 131 6.00 -5.07 19.30
CA ARG A 131 6.95 -4.28 18.51
C ARG A 131 7.41 -5.01 17.25
N ASP A 132 7.66 -6.31 17.36
CA ASP A 132 8.11 -7.12 16.22
C ASP A 132 7.02 -7.23 15.13
N ARG A 133 5.76 -7.42 15.53
CA ARG A 133 4.60 -7.41 14.61
C ARG A 133 4.42 -6.07 13.92
N ASN A 134 4.53 -4.96 14.67
CA ASN A 134 4.47 -3.62 14.08
C ASN A 134 5.59 -3.40 13.04
N ARG A 135 6.84 -3.79 13.36
CA ARG A 135 7.94 -3.74 12.39
C ARG A 135 7.68 -4.61 11.15
N ALA A 136 7.06 -5.78 11.32
CA ALA A 136 6.71 -6.65 10.19
C ALA A 136 5.71 -5.96 9.25
N VAL A 137 4.68 -5.30 9.80
CA VAL A 137 3.73 -4.51 9.01
C VAL A 137 4.43 -3.38 8.26
N PHE A 138 5.35 -2.64 8.90
CA PHE A 138 6.07 -1.56 8.22
C PHE A 138 6.97 -2.07 7.08
N ARG A 139 7.65 -3.21 7.27
CA ARG A 139 8.37 -3.86 6.16
C ARG A 139 7.43 -4.24 5.02
N ALA A 140 6.28 -4.84 5.33
CA ALA A 140 5.28 -5.20 4.31
C ALA A 140 4.70 -3.97 3.59
N ILE A 141 4.53 -2.82 4.26
CA ILE A 141 4.16 -1.55 3.62
C ILE A 141 5.22 -1.12 2.61
N ASN A 142 6.51 -1.24 2.95
CA ASN A 142 7.59 -0.90 2.03
C ASN A 142 7.62 -1.83 0.81
N VAL A 143 7.42 -3.14 1.02
CA VAL A 143 7.31 -4.12 -0.08
C VAL A 143 6.13 -3.78 -0.99
N PHE A 144 4.95 -3.47 -0.42
CA PHE A 144 3.80 -3.03 -1.20
C PHE A 144 4.07 -1.76 -2.00
N HIS A 145 4.73 -0.75 -1.41
CA HIS A 145 5.08 0.47 -2.14
C HIS A 145 6.05 0.18 -3.29
N GLU A 146 7.03 -0.69 -3.11
CA GLU A 146 7.97 -1.05 -4.18
C GLU A 146 7.25 -1.76 -5.32
N ALA A 147 6.44 -2.77 -5.02
CA ALA A 147 5.62 -3.46 -6.02
C ALA A 147 4.68 -2.48 -6.76
N ALA A 148 4.04 -1.57 -6.03
CA ALA A 148 3.16 -0.55 -6.61
C ALA A 148 3.92 0.42 -7.54
N ARG A 149 5.16 0.78 -7.19
CA ARG A 149 6.01 1.64 -8.03
C ARG A 149 6.42 0.92 -9.31
N GLU A 150 6.84 -0.33 -9.20
CA GLU A 150 7.22 -1.15 -10.35
C GLU A 150 6.03 -1.34 -11.30
N ASP A 151 4.84 -1.64 -10.76
CA ASP A 151 3.61 -1.80 -11.53
C ASP A 151 3.15 -0.49 -12.23
N LEU A 152 3.46 0.67 -11.65
CA LEU A 152 3.24 1.99 -12.26
C LEU A 152 4.40 2.43 -13.19
N GLY A 153 5.46 1.63 -13.32
CA GLY A 153 6.63 1.94 -14.14
C GLY A 153 7.50 3.08 -13.59
N VAL A 154 7.44 3.35 -12.29
CA VAL A 154 8.26 4.36 -11.61
C VAL A 154 9.67 3.81 -11.38
N GLN A 155 10.69 4.53 -11.84
CA GLN A 155 12.08 4.11 -11.72
C GLN A 155 12.67 4.34 -10.31
N GLY A 156 13.63 3.50 -9.92
CA GLY A 156 14.36 3.58 -8.66
C GLY A 156 13.63 2.95 -7.47
N SER A 157 14.37 2.63 -6.41
CA SER A 157 13.83 1.98 -5.21
C SER A 157 13.62 2.96 -4.06
N VAL A 158 12.55 2.77 -3.28
CA VAL A 158 12.34 3.48 -2.01
C VAL A 158 13.03 2.81 -0.82
N SER A 159 13.73 1.69 -1.07
CA SER A 159 14.51 0.95 -0.09
C SER A 159 15.99 0.85 -0.51
N GLY A 160 16.91 0.65 0.43
CA GLY A 160 18.33 0.36 0.16
C GLY A 160 19.31 1.35 0.77
N SER A 161 20.56 1.39 0.31
CA SER A 161 21.62 2.19 0.95
C SER A 161 21.41 3.70 0.88
N LYS A 162 20.67 4.19 -0.12
CA LYS A 162 20.27 5.61 -0.26
C LYS A 162 19.07 5.98 0.60
N HIS A 163 18.24 4.99 0.92
CA HIS A 163 17.05 5.08 1.75
C HIS A 163 17.08 3.88 2.71
N PRO A 164 17.97 3.89 3.74
CA PRO A 164 18.02 2.81 4.72
C PRO A 164 16.60 2.58 5.25
N GLU A 165 16.31 1.40 5.82
CA GLU A 165 15.07 1.13 6.57
C GLU A 165 14.94 2.14 7.74
N ARG A 166 14.68 3.40 7.40
CA ARG A 166 13.85 4.29 8.13
C ARG A 166 12.54 3.57 7.98
N ASP A 167 12.16 2.87 9.04
CA ASP A 167 10.78 2.80 9.41
C ASP A 167 10.18 4.18 9.10
N LEU A 168 9.60 4.36 7.90
CA LEU A 168 9.23 5.68 7.38
C LEU A 168 8.17 6.34 8.28
N LEU A 169 7.65 5.55 9.22
CA LEU A 169 6.59 5.84 10.16
C LEU A 169 6.99 5.60 11.63
N LEU A 170 8.19 5.07 11.95
CA LEU A 170 8.68 4.98 13.33
C LEU A 170 9.98 5.78 13.50
N PRO A 171 10.13 6.53 14.61
CA PRO A 171 11.41 7.13 14.94
C PRO A 171 12.49 6.04 14.99
N PRO A 172 13.73 6.34 14.53
CA PRO A 172 14.81 5.36 14.54
C PRO A 172 14.93 4.76 15.94
N LEU A 173 15.16 3.44 16.02
CA LEU A 173 15.46 2.77 17.28
C LEU A 173 16.50 3.60 18.00
N ARG A 174 16.10 4.18 19.14
CA ARG A 174 16.98 4.98 19.99
C ARG A 174 18.04 3.99 20.45
N GLN A 175 19.18 3.93 19.76
CA GLN A 175 20.31 3.11 20.17
C GLN A 175 20.56 3.43 21.63
N GLU A 176 20.33 2.45 22.49
CA GLU A 176 20.73 2.53 23.89
C GLU A 176 22.22 2.83 23.86
N ARG A 177 22.53 4.07 24.18
CA ARG A 177 23.89 4.58 24.27
C ARG A 177 24.47 3.84 25.47
N ASN A 178 25.03 2.66 25.23
CA ASN A 178 25.74 1.87 26.21
C ASN A 178 26.74 2.81 26.88
N SER A 179 26.43 3.13 28.13
CA SER A 179 27.34 3.66 29.12
C SER A 179 28.55 2.74 29.16
N SER A 180 29.63 3.16 28.50
CA SER A 180 30.95 2.62 28.78
C SER A 180 31.29 3.02 30.22
N PRO A 181 31.57 2.06 31.11
CA PRO A 181 32.17 2.39 32.39
C PRO A 181 33.64 2.75 32.14
N ARG A 182 34.03 3.95 32.55
CA ARG A 182 35.41 4.26 32.93
C ARG A 182 35.41 4.61 34.40
#